data_AF-A0A9E6EQA8-F1
#
_entry.id   AF-A0A9E6EQA8-F1
#
_cell.length_a   1.000
_cell.length_b   1.000
_cell.length_c   1.000
_cell.angle_alpha   90.00
_cell.angle_beta   90.00
_cell.angle_gamma   90.00
#
_symmetry.space_group_name_H-M   'P 1'
#
loop_
_entity.id
_entity.type
_entity.pdbx_description
1 polymer ?
#
loop_
_entity_poly.entity_id
_entity_poly.type
_entity_poly.pdbx_seq_one_letter_code
_entity_poly.pdbx_strand_id
1 'polypeptide(L)'
;MRLESILCLLLALPAPAAPTLEGTVQPYRKVEVSAHVSGHIVDLKAAEGDTVKAGQPLAQLYARLEELEMKRSKALLDRREYEAKGARSPFDNRVIPEARAMESRLDLELARLNFETASEQVR
;
A
#
# COMPACT_ATOMS: atom_id res chain seq x y z
N MET A 1 -41.37 65.30 46.27
CA MET A 1 -41.68 63.91 45.87
C MET A 1 -42.34 63.98 44.50
N ARG A 2 -41.81 63.48 43.39
CA ARG A 2 -40.78 62.44 43.20
C ARG A 2 -39.99 62.74 41.93
N LEU A 3 -38.67 62.82 42.08
CA LEU A 3 -37.65 63.11 41.07
C LEU A 3 -37.13 61.81 40.41
N GLU A 4 -37.91 60.72 40.49
CA GLU A 4 -37.50 59.35 40.19
C GLU A 4 -37.72 58.96 38.71
N SER A 5 -38.57 59.68 37.97
CA SER A 5 -38.98 59.28 36.62
C SER A 5 -38.00 59.63 35.49
N ILE A 6 -36.97 60.45 35.76
CA ILE A 6 -36.01 60.89 34.73
C ILE A 6 -34.71 60.06 34.76
N LEU A 7 -34.48 59.28 35.83
CA LEU A 7 -33.19 58.60 36.05
C LEU A 7 -33.06 57.23 35.35
N CYS A 8 -34.16 56.63 34.89
CA CYS A 8 -34.11 55.28 34.28
C CYS A 8 -33.98 55.23 32.76
N LEU A 9 -34.02 56.36 32.04
CA LEU A 9 -33.93 56.32 30.57
C LEU A 9 -32.49 56.36 30.02
N LEU A 10 -31.46 56.37 30.88
CA LEU A 10 -30.06 56.57 30.45
C LEU A 10 -29.17 55.32 30.48
N LEU A 11 -29.68 54.11 30.73
CA LEU A 11 -28.84 52.93 30.98
C LEU A 11 -29.17 51.66 30.17
N ALA A 12 -29.79 51.80 28.99
CA ALA A 12 -29.85 50.70 28.03
C ALA A 12 -28.71 50.83 27.01
N LEU A 13 -27.46 50.57 27.42
CA LEU A 13 -26.39 50.32 26.45
C LEU A 13 -26.66 48.96 25.78
N PRO A 14 -26.80 48.89 24.44
CA PRO A 14 -26.88 47.61 23.76
C PRO A 14 -25.56 46.86 23.98
N ALA A 15 -25.64 45.63 24.47
CA ALA A 15 -24.48 44.75 24.57
C ALA A 15 -23.83 44.65 23.17
N PRO A 16 -22.49 44.80 23.04
CA PRO A 16 -21.86 44.66 21.74
C PRO A 16 -22.15 43.25 21.22
N ALA A 17 -22.87 43.18 20.09
CA ALA A 17 -23.03 41.93 19.35
C ALA A 17 -21.63 41.39 19.05
N ALA A 18 -21.39 40.13 19.40
CA ALA A 18 -20.09 39.51 19.18
C ALA A 18 -19.66 39.70 17.71
N PRO A 19 -18.40 40.07 17.44
CA PRO A 19 -17.95 40.26 16.07
C PRO A 19 -18.13 38.95 15.31
N THR A 20 -18.79 39.04 14.14
CA THR A 20 -18.92 37.90 13.23
C THR A 20 -17.53 37.54 12.72
N LEU A 21 -17.03 36.39 13.14
CA LEU A 21 -15.74 35.88 12.71
C LEU A 21 -15.93 35.10 11.42
N GLU A 22 -15.40 35.61 10.32
CA GLU A 22 -15.33 34.87 9.07
C GLU A 22 -14.12 33.93 9.11
N GLY A 23 -14.35 32.66 8.78
CA GLY A 23 -13.33 31.63 8.77
C GLY A 23 -13.64 30.58 7.72
N THR A 24 -12.60 30.02 7.13
CA THR A 24 -12.75 28.91 6.17
C THR A 24 -12.49 27.59 6.88
N VAL A 25 -13.41 26.64 6.71
CA VAL A 25 -13.23 25.28 7.23
C VAL A 25 -12.30 24.52 6.30
N GLN A 26 -11.26 23.91 6.87
CA GLN A 26 -10.31 23.07 6.15
C GLN A 26 -10.44 21.62 6.63
N PRO A 27 -10.21 20.63 5.75
CA PRO A 27 -10.20 19.24 6.15
C PRO A 27 -9.07 18.98 7.16
N TYR A 28 -9.34 18.19 8.19
CA TYR A 28 -8.33 17.83 9.19
C TYR A 28 -7.16 17.06 8.58
N ARG A 29 -7.43 16.21 7.58
CA ARG A 29 -6.42 15.46 6.83
C ARG A 29 -6.82 15.34 5.37
N LYS A 30 -5.87 15.61 4.47
CA LYS A 30 -5.98 15.36 3.03
C LYS A 30 -4.90 14.34 2.64
N VAL A 31 -5.29 13.27 1.96
CA VAL A 31 -4.39 12.22 1.49
C VAL A 31 -4.62 12.02 0.00
N GLU A 32 -3.53 11.94 -0.77
CA GLU A 32 -3.55 11.56 -2.17
C GLU A 32 -3.07 10.11 -2.26
N VAL A 33 -3.85 9.25 -2.94
CA VAL A 33 -3.56 7.82 -3.08
C VAL A 33 -3.21 7.55 -4.53
N SER A 34 -2.03 6.96 -4.75
CA SER A 34 -1.54 6.55 -6.06
C SER A 34 -1.09 5.08 -6.01
N ALA A 35 -1.11 4.43 -7.17
CA ALA A 35 -0.58 3.08 -7.29
C ALA A 35 0.95 3.08 -7.28
N HIS A 36 1.56 2.06 -6.67
CA HIS A 36 3.01 1.87 -6.69
C HIS A 36 3.54 1.46 -8.07
N VAL A 37 2.68 0.82 -8.88
CA VAL A 37 3.00 0.34 -10.22
C VAL A 37 2.06 0.97 -11.24
N SER A 38 2.57 1.18 -12.46
CA SER A 38 1.75 1.61 -13.60
C SER A 38 0.94 0.45 -14.14
N GLY A 39 -0.36 0.62 -14.32
CA GLY A 39 -1.23 -0.43 -14.85
C GLY A 39 -2.59 0.10 -15.30
N HIS A 40 -3.34 -0.74 -16.00
CA HIS A 40 -4.72 -0.44 -16.38
C HIS A 40 -5.68 -0.78 -15.24
N ILE A 41 -6.63 0.10 -14.94
CA ILE A 41 -7.69 -0.17 -13.96
C ILE A 41 -8.67 -1.18 -14.57
N VAL A 42 -8.88 -2.30 -13.89
CA VAL A 42 -9.84 -3.36 -14.25
C VAL A 42 -11.17 -3.16 -13.55
N ASP A 43 -11.12 -2.74 -12.29
CA ASP A 43 -12.30 -2.56 -11.44
C ASP A 43 -12.10 -1.35 -10.54
N LEU A 44 -13.15 -0.54 -10.36
CA LEU A 44 -13.17 0.60 -9.45
C LEU A 44 -14.21 0.32 -8.36
N LYS A 45 -13.73 0.10 -7.14
CA LYS A 45 -14.53 -0.37 -6.01
C LYS A 45 -15.11 0.76 -5.15
N ALA A 46 -14.58 1.98 -5.29
CA ALA A 46 -15.08 3.16 -4.58
C ALA A 46 -15.44 4.25 -5.59
N ALA A 47 -16.62 4.83 -5.43
CA ALA A 47 -17.09 5.95 -6.24
C ALA A 47 -16.77 7.30 -5.59
N GLU A 48 -16.88 8.37 -6.37
CA GLU A 48 -16.74 9.74 -5.86
C GLU A 48 -17.80 10.01 -4.78
N GLY A 49 -17.35 10.49 -3.62
CA GLY A 49 -18.23 10.77 -2.47
C GLY A 49 -18.41 9.61 -1.49
N ASP A 50 -17.88 8.42 -1.78
CA ASP A 50 -17.97 7.28 -0.86
C ASP A 50 -17.10 7.45 0.39
N THR A 51 -17.63 6.97 1.53
CA THR A 51 -16.85 6.88 2.76
C THR A 51 -16.08 5.57 2.78
N VAL A 52 -14.74 5.65 2.77
CA VAL A 52 -13.84 4.50 2.76
C VAL A 52 -13.05 4.38 4.06
N LYS A 53 -12.66 3.15 4.42
CA LYS A 53 -11.83 2.87 5.59
C LYS A 53 -10.37 2.68 5.21
N ALA A 54 -9.48 2.88 6.16
CA ALA A 54 -8.05 2.57 5.97
C ALA A 54 -7.86 1.09 5.59
N GLY A 55 -7.10 0.84 4.53
CA GLY A 55 -6.85 -0.50 4.00
C GLY A 55 -7.95 -1.05 3.07
N GLN A 56 -9.03 -0.32 2.84
CA GLN A 56 -10.05 -0.73 1.88
C GLN A 56 -9.52 -0.60 0.44
N PRO A 57 -9.61 -1.66 -0.39
CA PRO A 57 -9.25 -1.58 -1.81
C PRO A 57 -10.16 -0.60 -2.55
N LEU A 58 -9.56 0.39 -3.21
CA LEU A 58 -10.29 1.42 -3.98
C LEU A 58 -10.43 1.06 -5.45
N ALA A 59 -9.40 0.44 -6.03
CA ALA A 59 -9.34 0.01 -7.42
C ALA A 59 -8.53 -1.27 -7.53
N GLN A 60 -8.78 -2.04 -8.60
CA GLN A 60 -7.99 -3.20 -8.97
C GLN A 60 -7.28 -2.91 -10.29
N LEU A 61 -5.96 -3.11 -10.30
CA LEU A 61 -5.15 -3.01 -11.50
C LEU A 61 -5.07 -4.36 -12.21
N TYR A 62 -4.84 -4.31 -13.51
CA TYR A 62 -4.59 -5.50 -14.32
C TYR A 62 -3.22 -6.07 -13.96
N ALA A 63 -3.19 -7.20 -13.26
CA ALA A 63 -1.97 -7.84 -12.75
C ALA A 63 -1.63 -9.18 -13.45
N ARG A 64 -2.27 -9.47 -14.60
CA ARG A 64 -2.17 -10.79 -15.22
C ARG A 64 -0.76 -11.11 -15.72
N LEU A 65 -0.01 -10.12 -16.16
CA LEU A 65 1.35 -10.33 -16.67
C LEU A 65 2.30 -10.68 -15.53
N GLU A 66 2.18 -9.95 -14.43
CA GLU A 66 2.91 -10.10 -13.17
C GLU A 66 2.61 -11.47 -12.55
N GLU A 67 1.33 -11.88 -12.55
CA GLU A 67 0.93 -13.22 -12.12
C GLU A 67 1.55 -14.34 -12.98
N LEU A 68 1.61 -14.15 -14.29
CA LEU A 68 2.21 -15.12 -15.20
C LEU A 68 3.73 -15.21 -15.01
N GLU A 69 4.41 -14.08 -14.82
CA GLU A 69 5.85 -14.05 -14.56
C GLU A 69 6.18 -14.69 -13.21
N MET A 70 5.39 -14.41 -12.16
CA MET A 70 5.51 -15.09 -10.87
C MET A 70 5.30 -16.61 -11.02
N LYS A 71 4.31 -17.07 -11.80
CA LYS A 71 4.11 -18.51 -12.05
C LYS A 71 5.28 -19.13 -12.78
N ARG A 72 5.84 -18.43 -13.77
CA ARG A 72 7.02 -18.87 -14.53
C ARG A 72 8.26 -18.97 -13.64
N SER A 73 8.53 -17.95 -12.83
CA SER A 73 9.68 -17.94 -11.92
C SER A 73 9.54 -19.01 -10.83
N LYS A 74 8.32 -19.27 -10.34
CA LYS A 74 8.03 -20.38 -9.43
C LYS A 74 8.36 -21.74 -10.06
N ALA A 75 7.92 -21.99 -11.29
CA ALA A 75 8.23 -23.24 -11.98
C ALA A 75 9.75 -23.43 -12.20
N LEU A 76 10.48 -22.34 -12.43
CA LEU A 76 11.94 -22.38 -12.51
C LEU A 76 12.58 -22.70 -11.15
N LEU A 77 12.11 -22.07 -10.06
CA LEU A 77 12.55 -22.36 -8.70
C LEU A 77 12.34 -23.85 -8.37
N ASP A 78 11.13 -24.37 -8.60
CA ASP A 78 10.80 -25.77 -8.34
C ASP A 78 11.77 -26.70 -9.09
N ARG A 79 12.03 -26.43 -10.37
CA ARG A 79 13.01 -27.18 -11.17
C ARG A 79 14.41 -27.16 -10.55
N ARG A 80 14.91 -25.97 -10.17
CA ARG A 80 16.26 -25.82 -9.58
C ARG A 80 16.36 -26.47 -8.21
N GLU A 81 15.29 -26.48 -7.43
CA GLU A 81 15.22 -27.23 -6.18
C GLU A 81 15.38 -28.73 -6.42
N TYR A 82 14.70 -29.29 -7.42
CA TYR A 82 14.84 -30.69 -7.78
C TYR A 82 16.26 -31.03 -8.24
N GLU A 83 16.86 -30.19 -9.09
CA GLU A 83 18.24 -30.35 -9.56
C GLU A 83 19.24 -30.30 -8.39
N ALA A 84 19.09 -29.34 -7.47
CA ALA A 84 19.95 -29.21 -6.28
C ALA A 84 19.78 -30.37 -5.28
N LYS A 85 18.55 -30.84 -5.07
CA LYS A 85 18.28 -32.04 -4.26
C LYS A 85 18.93 -33.28 -4.88
N GLY A 86 18.82 -33.43 -6.20
CA GLY A 86 19.45 -34.52 -6.95
C GLY A 86 20.98 -34.49 -6.92
N ALA A 87 21.58 -33.30 -6.95
CA ALA A 87 23.03 -33.12 -6.90
C ALA A 87 23.64 -33.35 -5.50
N ARG A 88 22.83 -33.29 -4.44
CA ARG A 88 23.31 -33.41 -3.05
C ARG A 88 23.89 -34.78 -2.73
N SER A 89 23.20 -35.87 -3.08
CA SER A 89 23.67 -37.22 -2.78
C SER A 89 24.98 -37.60 -3.52
N PRO A 90 25.13 -37.31 -4.83
CA PRO A 90 26.41 -37.50 -5.52
C PRO A 90 27.56 -36.67 -4.94
N PHE A 91 27.29 -35.46 -4.44
CA PHE A 91 28.31 -34.63 -3.79
C PHE A 91 28.77 -35.24 -2.46
N ASP A 92 27.82 -35.66 -1.61
CA ASP A 92 28.11 -36.29 -0.32
C ASP A 92 28.92 -37.59 -0.51
N ASN A 93 28.67 -38.30 -1.60
CA ASN A 93 29.39 -39.51 -2.00
C ASN A 93 30.71 -39.23 -2.78
N ARG A 94 31.15 -37.97 -2.88
CA ARG A 94 32.38 -37.53 -3.60
C ARG A 94 32.42 -37.91 -5.08
N VAL A 95 31.25 -38.11 -5.71
CA VAL A 95 31.11 -38.46 -7.13
C VAL A 95 31.22 -37.22 -8.01
N ILE A 96 30.73 -36.07 -7.54
CA ILE A 96 30.82 -34.79 -8.25
C ILE A 96 31.77 -33.81 -7.55
N PRO A 97 32.51 -32.96 -8.31
CA PRO A 97 33.36 -31.93 -7.72
C PRO A 97 32.57 -30.89 -6.91
N GLU A 98 33.20 -30.32 -5.88
CA GLU A 98 32.62 -29.24 -5.07
C GLU A 98 32.16 -28.05 -5.92
N ALA A 99 32.93 -27.67 -6.94
CA ALA A 99 32.57 -26.60 -7.86
C ALA A 99 31.18 -26.82 -8.51
N ARG A 100 30.85 -28.06 -8.89
CA ARG A 100 29.56 -28.41 -9.52
C ARG A 100 28.41 -28.39 -8.50
N ALA A 101 28.68 -28.83 -7.27
CA ALA A 101 27.70 -28.74 -6.19
C ALA A 101 27.43 -27.28 -5.80
N MET A 102 28.47 -26.43 -5.80
CA MET A 102 28.34 -25.00 -5.54
C MET A 102 27.56 -24.28 -6.64
N GLU A 103 27.85 -24.59 -7.91
CA GLU A 103 27.10 -24.08 -9.07
C GLU A 103 25.60 -24.37 -8.94
N SER A 104 25.23 -25.62 -8.63
CA SER A 104 23.82 -26.00 -8.44
C SER A 104 23.14 -25.26 -7.28
N ARG A 105 23.87 -24.97 -6.19
CA ARG A 105 23.35 -24.16 -5.07
C ARG A 105 23.15 -22.70 -5.47
N LEU A 106 24.08 -22.13 -6.22
CA LEU A 106 23.98 -20.76 -6.73
C LEU A 106 22.80 -20.62 -7.70
N ASP A 107 22.60 -21.59 -8.59
CA ASP A 107 21.47 -21.61 -9.52
C ASP A 107 20.11 -21.70 -8.82
N LEU A 108 20.04 -22.43 -7.70
CA LEU A 108 18.86 -22.47 -6.84
C LEU A 108 18.61 -21.10 -6.18
N GLU A 109 19.66 -20.51 -5.61
CA GLU A 109 19.55 -19.21 -4.93
C GLU A 109 19.12 -18.10 -5.90
N LEU A 110 19.69 -18.06 -7.10
CA LEU A 110 19.26 -17.12 -8.15
C LEU A 110 17.80 -17.33 -8.54
N ALA A 111 17.35 -18.57 -8.69
CA ALA A 111 15.95 -18.86 -9.00
C ALA A 111 15.01 -18.42 -7.87
N ARG A 112 15.46 -18.53 -6.62
CA ARG A 112 14.72 -18.07 -5.44
C ARG A 112 14.56 -16.55 -5.41
N LEU A 113 15.66 -15.82 -5.62
CA LEU A 113 15.64 -14.35 -5.68
C LEU A 113 14.75 -13.83 -6.81
N ASN A 114 14.77 -14.50 -7.97
CA ASN A 114 13.89 -14.16 -9.09
C ASN A 114 12.41 -14.39 -8.75
N PHE A 115 12.08 -15.48 -8.05
CA PHE A 115 10.72 -15.72 -7.59
C PHE A 115 10.26 -14.69 -6.55
N GLU A 116 11.12 -14.37 -5.57
CA GLU A 116 10.83 -13.37 -4.53
C GLU A 116 10.54 -12.00 -5.17
N THR A 117 11.40 -11.56 -6.08
CA THR A 117 11.21 -10.31 -6.82
C THR A 117 9.91 -10.29 -7.62
N ALA A 118 9.58 -11.40 -8.29
CA ALA A 118 8.34 -11.51 -9.06
C ALA A 118 7.09 -11.58 -8.15
N SER A 119 7.20 -12.15 -6.95
CA SER A 119 6.09 -12.26 -6.00
C SER A 119 5.73 -10.93 -5.34
N GLU A 120 6.69 -10.04 -5.11
CA GLU A 120 6.45 -8.70 -4.58
C GLU A 120 5.69 -7.81 -5.56
N GLN A 121 5.82 -8.06 -6.87
CA GLN A 121 5.09 -7.29 -7.90
C GLN A 121 3.59 -7.63 -7.97
N VAL A 122 3.18 -8.79 -7.44
CA VAL A 122 1.78 -9.25 -7.43
C VAL A 122 1.06 -8.83 -6.13
N ARG A 123 1.81 -8.40 -5.11
CA ARG A 123 1.31 -8.12 -3.76
C ARG A 123 0.67 -6.74 -3.65
#